data_AF-B3G4E1-F1
#
_entry.id   AF-B3G4E1-F1
#
_cell.length_a   1.000
_cell.length_b   1.000
_cell.length_c   1.000
_cell.angle_alpha   90.00
_cell.angle_beta   90.00
_cell.angle_gamma   90.00
#
_symmetry.space_group_name_H-M   'P 1'
#
loop_
_entity.id
_entity.type
_entity.pdbx_description
1 polymer ?
#
loop_
_entity_poly.entity_id
_entity_poly.type
_entity_poly.pdbx_seq_one_letter_code
_entity_poly.pdbx_strand_id
1 'polypeptide(L)'
;VSKVFLLIAQWEILNEYFLVYLPANDKTQIKENKKYYSIKSCLTSHVSGTRLLFISYLCRAIFDKFLTIFQKSSEETRKSLSFLSKDEKEIFFQDVRNIFHSIASYLKLNLPLNNSFLRDVHILAVSRRCDPEGNGAIVRIGRYIPGLLSSNEIDLLSDEWLMYSLQTIDDSWVIKRKFNDFEGIERIEYHEIDYYWNKILSIVQSNGYPKYPTLSKLIKNILIISHGNSDVERGFSINNNLVTKQRTLLSEKSINGLRGILDTVNFFGGGLVHKVTIGIIISMFLMKIPFFFQMETTNEMISAFQRSASLYKEELVKIKALAVVHEKEKEYREKIDAEKLKLLEQVKELMLKYKKLQAEQKAAQMLLDEANQRLENSLKKGDFTDVQAAYALNKSGTKKMKSIDEEMTKTIENVSIIQQKRDRVEHEQLKKKNKLVSEQSKK
;
A
#
# COMPACT_ATOMS: atom_id res chain seq x y z
N VAL A 1 21.29 -1.43 -25.68
CA VAL A 1 20.70 -2.75 -25.37
C VAL A 1 20.79 -3.69 -26.55
N SER A 2 20.18 -3.40 -27.72
CA SER A 2 20.31 -4.25 -28.93
C SER A 2 21.76 -4.63 -29.30
N LYS A 3 22.71 -3.69 -29.21
CA LYS A 3 24.15 -3.98 -29.45
C LYS A 3 24.80 -4.91 -28.41
N VAL A 4 24.38 -4.87 -27.14
CA VAL A 4 24.92 -5.73 -26.07
C VAL A 4 24.36 -7.15 -26.19
N PHE A 5 23.08 -7.27 -26.56
CA PHE A 5 22.47 -8.56 -26.89
C PHE A 5 23.10 -9.19 -28.15
N LEU A 6 23.37 -8.39 -29.17
CA LEU A 6 24.10 -8.84 -30.36
C LEU A 6 25.50 -9.33 -30.00
N LEU A 7 26.21 -8.61 -29.12
CA LEU A 7 27.54 -8.99 -28.60
C LEU A 7 27.52 -10.31 -27.80
N ILE A 8 26.45 -10.59 -27.05
CA ILE A 8 26.29 -11.86 -26.32
C ILE A 8 25.92 -13.00 -27.27
N ALA A 9 25.00 -12.76 -28.20
CA ALA A 9 24.59 -13.74 -29.21
C ALA A 9 25.75 -14.12 -30.15
N GLN A 10 26.67 -13.18 -30.40
CA GLN A 10 27.86 -13.39 -31.20
C GLN A 10 29.10 -13.68 -30.35
N TRP A 11 28.97 -13.97 -29.05
CA TRP A 11 30.11 -14.12 -28.13
C TRP A 11 31.06 -15.24 -28.56
N GLU A 12 30.51 -16.39 -28.97
CA GLU A 12 31.31 -17.52 -29.48
C GLU A 12 32.02 -17.18 -30.78
N ILE A 13 31.32 -16.51 -31.71
CA ILE A 13 31.88 -16.05 -32.99
C ILE A 13 32.99 -15.02 -32.75
N LEU A 14 32.82 -14.12 -31.78
CA LEU A 14 33.84 -13.14 -31.39
C LEU A 14 35.06 -13.81 -30.75
N ASN A 15 34.86 -14.83 -29.92
CA ASN A 15 35.96 -15.62 -29.36
C ASN A 15 36.73 -16.33 -30.47
N GLU A 16 36.04 -17.02 -31.38
CA GLU A 16 36.64 -17.72 -32.50
C GLU A 16 37.40 -16.75 -33.41
N TYR A 17 36.79 -15.61 -33.77
CA TYR A 17 37.42 -14.62 -34.62
C TYR A 17 38.66 -13.97 -33.97
N PHE A 18 38.56 -13.46 -32.73
CA PHE A 18 39.67 -12.73 -32.09
C PHE A 18 40.75 -13.62 -31.47
N LEU A 19 40.41 -14.84 -31.04
CA LEU A 19 41.36 -15.74 -30.38
C LEU A 19 41.98 -16.75 -31.35
N VAL A 20 41.26 -17.15 -32.40
CA VAL A 20 41.70 -18.20 -33.35
C VAL A 20 42.02 -17.61 -34.72
N TYR A 21 41.07 -16.90 -35.35
CA TYR A 21 41.22 -16.48 -36.75
C TYR A 21 42.19 -15.29 -36.94
N LEU A 22 42.04 -14.23 -36.15
CA LEU A 22 42.87 -13.02 -36.23
C LEU A 22 44.37 -13.32 -36.01
N PRO A 23 44.76 -14.10 -35.00
CA PRO A 23 46.17 -14.42 -34.74
C PRO A 23 46.78 -15.38 -35.77
N ALA A 24 45.95 -16.16 -36.48
CA ALA A 24 46.39 -17.08 -37.52
C ALA A 24 46.74 -16.34 -38.83
N ASN A 25 45.99 -15.28 -39.16
CA ASN A 25 46.16 -14.52 -40.40
C ASN A 25 47.22 -13.43 -40.35
N ASP A 26 47.55 -12.88 -39.17
CA ASP A 26 48.50 -11.77 -39.08
C ASP A 26 49.45 -11.94 -37.87
N LYS A 27 50.57 -12.63 -38.13
CA LYS A 27 51.44 -13.18 -37.08
C LYS A 27 52.33 -12.13 -36.39
N THR A 28 52.50 -10.93 -36.96
CA THR A 28 53.50 -9.95 -36.49
C THR A 28 52.93 -8.60 -36.05
N GLN A 29 51.85 -8.06 -36.63
CA GLN A 29 51.35 -6.72 -36.26
C GLN A 29 50.29 -6.70 -35.15
N ILE A 30 49.42 -7.72 -35.09
CA ILE A 30 48.29 -7.73 -34.14
C ILE A 30 48.74 -8.03 -32.70
N LYS A 31 49.79 -8.84 -32.56
CA LYS A 31 50.34 -9.24 -31.26
C LYS A 31 51.01 -8.11 -30.49
N GLU A 32 51.30 -6.96 -31.09
CA GLU A 32 51.86 -5.80 -30.38
C GLU A 32 50.80 -4.73 -30.08
N ASN A 33 49.57 -4.92 -30.57
CA ASN A 33 48.51 -3.94 -30.40
C ASN A 33 47.88 -4.03 -29.00
N LYS A 34 48.06 -2.99 -28.19
CA LYS A 34 47.46 -2.87 -26.85
C LYS A 34 45.95 -3.09 -26.86
N LYS A 35 45.24 -2.61 -27.90
CA LYS A 35 43.78 -2.77 -28.04
C LYS A 35 43.39 -4.23 -28.25
N TYR A 36 44.19 -4.97 -29.03
CA TYR A 36 43.99 -6.41 -29.22
C TYR A 36 44.19 -7.16 -27.91
N TYR A 37 45.23 -6.85 -27.12
CA TYR A 37 45.42 -7.47 -25.80
C TYR A 37 44.30 -7.17 -24.81
N SER A 38 43.77 -5.94 -24.79
CA SER A 38 42.63 -5.61 -23.94
C SER A 38 41.38 -6.41 -24.32
N ILE A 39 41.12 -6.56 -25.62
CA ILE A 39 39.98 -7.35 -26.12
C ILE A 39 40.20 -8.84 -25.84
N LYS A 40 41.39 -9.37 -26.15
CA LYS A 40 41.79 -10.75 -25.87
C LYS A 40 41.64 -11.08 -24.38
N SER A 41 42.17 -10.24 -23.49
CA SER A 41 42.07 -10.43 -22.03
C SER A 41 40.62 -10.42 -21.54
N CYS A 42 39.75 -9.63 -22.16
CA CYS A 42 38.33 -9.61 -21.86
C CYS A 42 37.65 -10.91 -22.32
N LEU A 43 37.91 -11.34 -23.57
CA LEU A 43 37.33 -12.54 -24.17
C LEU A 43 37.80 -13.84 -23.51
N THR A 44 39.07 -13.93 -23.09
CA THR A 44 39.62 -15.10 -22.38
C THR A 44 39.22 -15.18 -20.91
N SER A 45 38.65 -14.11 -20.34
CA SER A 45 38.25 -14.09 -18.95
C SER A 45 36.88 -14.76 -18.78
N HIS A 46 36.87 -15.89 -18.06
CA HIS A 46 35.66 -16.63 -17.68
C HIS A 46 34.63 -15.77 -16.92
N VAL A 47 35.06 -14.68 -16.29
CA VAL A 47 34.20 -13.73 -15.57
C VAL A 47 33.56 -12.71 -16.51
N SER A 48 34.16 -12.42 -17.67
CA SER A 48 33.71 -11.34 -18.55
C SER A 48 32.42 -11.69 -19.29
N GLY A 49 32.26 -12.94 -19.72
CA GLY A 49 30.99 -13.43 -20.26
C GLY A 49 29.87 -13.35 -19.22
N THR A 50 30.13 -13.79 -17.98
CA THR A 50 29.17 -13.70 -16.87
C THR A 50 28.85 -12.25 -16.50
N ARG A 51 29.82 -11.34 -16.52
CA ARG A 51 29.61 -9.91 -16.30
C ARG A 51 28.76 -9.28 -17.40
N LEU A 52 28.96 -9.66 -18.66
CA LEU A 52 28.14 -9.19 -19.78
C LEU A 52 26.72 -9.76 -19.71
N LEU A 53 26.55 -11.03 -19.33
CA LEU A 53 25.25 -11.63 -19.04
C LEU A 53 24.55 -10.94 -17.87
N PHE A 54 25.27 -10.64 -16.80
CA PHE A 54 24.76 -9.90 -15.64
C PHE A 54 24.36 -8.47 -16.03
N ILE A 55 25.19 -7.75 -16.78
CA ILE A 55 24.86 -6.42 -17.32
C ILE A 55 23.65 -6.52 -18.24
N SER A 56 23.55 -7.56 -19.08
CA SER A 56 22.40 -7.77 -19.97
C SER A 56 21.12 -8.06 -19.19
N TYR A 57 21.18 -8.89 -18.16
CA TYR A 57 20.05 -9.18 -17.27
C TYR A 57 19.62 -7.95 -16.46
N LEU A 58 20.58 -7.21 -15.91
CA LEU A 58 20.35 -5.96 -15.17
C LEU A 58 19.82 -4.87 -16.11
N CYS A 59 20.32 -4.81 -17.35
CA CYS A 59 19.76 -3.98 -18.40
C CYS A 59 18.34 -4.42 -18.76
N ARG A 60 18.03 -5.71 -18.85
CA ARG A 60 16.68 -6.18 -19.16
C ARG A 60 15.68 -5.88 -18.03
N ALA A 61 16.08 -5.99 -16.76
CA ALA A 61 15.16 -5.77 -15.65
C ALA A 61 14.98 -4.29 -15.29
N ILE A 62 16.09 -3.53 -15.25
CA ILE A 62 16.11 -2.12 -14.81
C ILE A 62 16.08 -1.19 -16.02
N PHE A 63 16.93 -1.48 -17.03
CA PHE A 63 16.99 -0.63 -18.21
C PHE A 63 15.87 -0.89 -19.20
N ASP A 64 15.22 -2.05 -19.34
CA ASP A 64 14.09 -2.14 -20.29
C ASP A 64 12.90 -1.36 -19.74
N LYS A 65 12.61 -1.34 -18.44
CA LYS A 65 11.59 -0.42 -17.91
C LYS A 65 11.96 1.04 -18.13
N PHE A 66 13.21 1.42 -17.81
CA PHE A 66 13.70 2.77 -18.05
C PHE A 66 13.70 3.13 -19.54
N LEU A 67 14.19 2.25 -20.43
CA LEU A 67 14.22 2.41 -21.88
C LEU A 67 12.84 2.34 -22.49
N THR A 68 11.91 1.54 -22.00
CA THR A 68 10.54 1.50 -22.53
C THR A 68 9.82 2.80 -22.18
N ILE A 69 10.06 3.35 -20.98
CA ILE A 69 9.59 4.68 -20.58
C ILE A 69 10.30 5.76 -21.43
N PHE A 70 11.62 5.69 -21.59
CA PHE A 70 12.45 6.62 -22.37
C PHE A 70 12.23 6.49 -23.89
N GLN A 71 11.79 5.33 -24.38
CA GLN A 71 11.48 5.03 -25.78
C GLN A 71 10.02 5.38 -26.11
N LYS A 72 9.06 5.14 -25.20
CA LYS A 72 7.71 5.72 -25.31
C LYS A 72 7.76 7.25 -25.34
N SER A 73 8.64 7.85 -24.54
CA SER A 73 8.92 9.28 -24.59
C SER A 73 9.99 9.66 -25.62
N SER A 74 10.55 8.73 -26.43
CA SER A 74 11.68 9.06 -27.32
C SER A 74 11.28 9.92 -28.51
N GLU A 75 10.02 9.88 -28.93
CA GLU A 75 9.56 10.71 -30.04
C GLU A 75 9.35 12.16 -29.59
N GLU A 76 8.80 12.36 -28.39
CA GLU A 76 8.67 13.65 -27.72
C GLU A 76 10.03 14.18 -27.26
N THR A 77 10.89 13.31 -26.71
CA THR A 77 12.25 13.66 -26.27
C THR A 77 13.14 13.96 -27.46
N ARG A 78 13.02 13.26 -28.61
CA ARG A 78 13.72 13.61 -29.85
C ARG A 78 13.22 14.92 -30.45
N LYS A 79 11.91 15.19 -30.41
CA LYS A 79 11.33 16.48 -30.81
C LYS A 79 11.88 17.59 -29.93
N SER A 80 11.83 17.45 -28.60
CA SER A 80 12.39 18.43 -27.65
C SER A 80 13.90 18.61 -27.80
N LEU A 81 14.65 17.53 -28.02
CA LEU A 81 16.08 17.60 -28.34
C LEU A 81 16.32 18.31 -29.67
N SER A 82 15.44 18.20 -30.67
CA SER A 82 15.66 18.88 -31.96
C SER A 82 15.69 20.40 -31.85
N PHE A 83 14.99 20.97 -30.86
CA PHE A 83 14.97 22.42 -30.56
C PHE A 83 16.18 22.91 -29.75
N LEU A 84 16.97 22.00 -29.16
CA LEU A 84 18.16 22.36 -28.38
C LEU A 84 19.37 22.63 -29.29
N SER A 85 20.17 23.62 -28.91
CA SER A 85 21.46 23.90 -29.51
C SER A 85 22.46 22.75 -29.29
N LYS A 86 23.58 22.78 -29.99
CA LYS A 86 24.60 21.72 -29.93
C LYS A 86 25.21 21.61 -28.53
N ASP A 87 25.45 22.75 -27.88
CA ASP A 87 26.03 22.82 -26.54
C ASP A 87 25.04 22.32 -25.47
N GLU A 88 23.76 22.65 -25.59
CA GLU A 88 22.71 22.18 -24.68
C GLU A 88 22.47 20.66 -24.80
N LYS A 89 22.59 20.11 -26.01
CA LYS A 89 22.56 18.65 -26.22
C LYS A 89 23.74 17.97 -25.53
N GLU A 90 24.92 18.57 -25.62
CA GLU A 90 26.13 18.03 -25.01
C GLU A 90 26.03 18.03 -23.48
N ILE A 91 25.51 19.11 -22.89
CA ILE A 91 25.19 19.20 -21.46
C ILE A 91 24.16 18.14 -21.06
N PHE A 92 23.05 17.99 -21.80
CA PHE A 92 22.03 16.98 -21.52
C PHE A 92 22.60 15.55 -21.51
N PHE A 93 23.41 15.18 -22.51
CA PHE A 93 24.02 13.85 -22.54
C PHE A 93 25.06 13.66 -21.45
N GLN A 94 25.76 14.73 -21.05
CA GLN A 94 26.68 14.69 -19.92
C GLN A 94 25.93 14.45 -18.61
N ASP A 95 24.79 15.10 -18.39
CA ASP A 95 23.94 14.89 -17.21
C ASP A 95 23.36 13.47 -17.16
N VAL A 96 22.91 12.93 -18.29
CA VAL A 96 22.46 11.54 -18.37
C VAL A 96 23.59 10.57 -18.01
N ARG A 97 24.81 10.81 -18.50
CA ARG A 97 25.99 10.01 -18.11
C ARG A 97 26.30 10.14 -16.62
N ASN A 98 26.22 11.35 -16.07
CA ASN A 98 26.43 11.60 -14.65
C ASN A 98 25.40 10.86 -13.79
N ILE A 99 24.12 10.79 -14.21
CA ILE A 99 23.09 9.99 -13.54
C ILE A 99 23.48 8.51 -13.51
N PHE A 100 23.90 7.95 -14.65
CA PHE A 100 24.34 6.55 -14.68
C PHE A 100 25.59 6.32 -13.83
N HIS A 101 26.51 7.28 -13.79
CA HIS A 101 27.69 7.22 -12.93
C HIS A 101 27.32 7.24 -11.45
N SER A 102 26.37 8.09 -11.06
CA SER A 102 25.84 8.16 -9.70
C SER A 102 25.12 6.87 -9.29
N ILE A 103 24.28 6.31 -10.17
CA ILE A 103 23.61 5.02 -9.94
C ILE A 103 24.65 3.90 -9.80
N ALA A 104 25.64 3.84 -10.69
CA ALA A 104 26.69 2.81 -10.62
C ALA A 104 27.55 2.95 -9.35
N SER A 105 27.88 4.17 -8.94
CA SER A 105 28.60 4.45 -7.70
C SER A 105 27.76 4.05 -6.47
N TYR A 106 26.47 4.38 -6.47
CA TYR A 106 25.54 3.96 -5.42
C TYR A 106 25.43 2.44 -5.34
N LEU A 107 25.26 1.75 -6.47
CA LEU A 107 25.20 0.28 -6.50
C LEU A 107 26.53 -0.34 -6.06
N LYS A 108 27.68 0.23 -6.43
CA LYS A 108 28.99 -0.26 -5.99
C LYS A 108 29.17 -0.15 -4.47
N LEU A 109 28.63 0.90 -3.85
CA LEU A 109 28.70 1.12 -2.40
C LEU A 109 27.70 0.25 -1.63
N ASN A 110 26.51 0.04 -2.17
CA ASN A 110 25.40 -0.59 -1.46
C ASN A 110 25.18 -2.07 -1.82
N LEU A 111 25.66 -2.53 -2.97
CA LEU A 111 25.68 -3.96 -3.27
C LEU A 111 26.82 -4.62 -2.49
N PRO A 112 26.58 -5.79 -1.88
CA PRO A 112 27.59 -6.50 -1.11
C PRO A 112 28.58 -7.24 -2.01
N LEU A 113 29.09 -6.58 -3.07
CA LEU A 113 30.02 -7.15 -4.06
C LEU A 113 31.36 -7.55 -3.43
N ASN A 114 31.75 -6.87 -2.34
CA ASN A 114 32.96 -7.15 -1.57
C ASN A 114 32.68 -8.05 -0.35
N ASN A 115 31.45 -8.52 -0.14
CA ASN A 115 31.14 -9.36 0.99
C ASN A 115 31.69 -10.77 0.76
N SER A 116 32.76 -11.10 1.46
CA SER A 116 33.44 -12.40 1.35
C SER A 116 32.52 -13.57 1.70
N PHE A 117 31.63 -13.40 2.68
CA PHE A 117 30.67 -14.42 3.08
C PHE A 117 29.67 -14.72 1.96
N LEU A 118 29.06 -13.71 1.35
CA LEU A 118 28.11 -13.94 0.24
C LEU A 118 28.77 -14.55 -1.00
N ARG A 119 30.02 -14.16 -1.27
CA ARG A 119 30.83 -14.79 -2.33
C ARG A 119 31.05 -16.27 -2.02
N ASP A 120 31.38 -16.59 -0.78
CA ASP A 120 31.63 -17.97 -0.36
C ASP A 120 30.33 -18.79 -0.37
N VAL A 121 29.19 -18.26 0.11
CA VAL A 121 27.87 -18.96 0.12
C VAL A 121 27.43 -19.42 -1.27
N HIS A 122 27.88 -18.75 -2.32
CA HIS A 122 27.55 -19.11 -3.69
C HIS A 122 28.05 -20.51 -4.11
N ILE A 123 29.00 -21.10 -3.37
CA ILE A 123 29.44 -22.51 -3.55
C ILE A 123 28.33 -23.54 -3.24
N LEU A 124 27.25 -23.14 -2.57
CA LEU A 124 26.08 -24.00 -2.34
C LEU A 124 25.25 -24.27 -3.61
N ALA A 125 25.53 -23.56 -4.71
CA ALA A 125 24.92 -23.85 -6.00
C ALA A 125 25.37 -25.23 -6.51
N VAL A 126 24.43 -26.02 -7.04
CA VAL A 126 24.69 -27.37 -7.56
C VAL A 126 25.81 -27.38 -8.59
N SER A 127 25.86 -26.36 -9.45
CA SER A 127 26.88 -26.21 -10.51
C SER A 127 28.30 -25.99 -10.00
N ARG A 128 28.46 -25.62 -8.72
CA ARG A 128 29.75 -25.28 -8.09
C ARG A 128 30.25 -26.31 -7.10
N ARG A 129 29.56 -27.45 -7.02
CA ARG A 129 29.93 -28.57 -6.15
C ARG A 129 31.39 -28.99 -6.31
N CYS A 130 31.88 -29.01 -7.54
CA CYS A 130 33.25 -29.44 -7.88
C CYS A 130 34.24 -28.27 -7.98
N ASP A 131 33.88 -27.06 -7.53
CA ASP A 131 34.78 -25.92 -7.56
C ASP A 131 36.01 -26.20 -6.66
N PRO A 132 37.24 -26.00 -7.15
CA PRO A 132 38.46 -26.22 -6.36
C PRO A 132 38.50 -25.40 -5.07
N GLU A 133 37.87 -24.22 -5.06
CA GLU A 133 37.78 -23.34 -3.90
C GLU A 133 36.65 -23.71 -2.93
N GLY A 134 35.77 -24.65 -3.29
CA GLY A 134 34.56 -24.99 -2.53
C GLY A 134 34.86 -25.42 -1.08
N ASN A 135 35.89 -26.23 -0.88
CA ASN A 135 36.28 -26.67 0.47
C ASN A 135 36.81 -25.49 1.33
N GLY A 136 37.62 -24.62 0.74
CA GLY A 136 38.08 -23.42 1.44
C GLY A 136 36.92 -22.47 1.77
N ALA A 137 35.94 -22.36 0.88
CA ALA A 137 34.76 -21.53 1.08
C ALA A 137 33.85 -22.06 2.19
N ILE A 138 33.55 -23.36 2.23
CA ILE A 138 32.66 -23.92 3.27
C ILE A 138 33.27 -23.78 4.68
N VAL A 139 34.60 -23.94 4.81
CA VAL A 139 35.32 -23.74 6.08
C VAL A 139 35.27 -22.27 6.51
N ARG A 140 35.45 -21.33 5.58
CA ARG A 140 35.32 -19.89 5.87
C ARG A 140 33.90 -19.53 6.31
N ILE A 141 32.89 -20.10 5.67
CA ILE A 141 31.48 -19.92 6.06
C ILE A 141 31.22 -20.48 7.47
N GLY A 142 31.71 -21.68 7.76
CA GLY A 142 31.59 -22.30 9.09
C GLY A 142 32.24 -21.48 10.20
N ARG A 143 33.37 -20.82 9.91
CA ARG A 143 34.06 -19.89 10.83
C ARG A 143 33.36 -18.54 10.96
N TYR A 144 32.57 -18.14 9.96
CA TYR A 144 31.92 -16.83 9.94
C TYR A 144 30.71 -16.76 10.89
N ILE A 145 30.02 -17.88 11.14
CA ILE A 145 28.82 -17.92 12.00
C ILE A 145 29.24 -18.27 13.44
N PRO A 146 29.25 -17.30 14.38
CA PRO A 146 29.76 -17.53 15.73
C PRO A 146 28.88 -18.52 16.49
N GLY A 147 29.50 -19.48 17.18
CA GLY A 147 28.80 -20.45 18.03
C GLY A 147 28.05 -21.56 17.30
N LEU A 148 28.08 -21.59 15.96
CA LEU A 148 27.41 -22.65 15.20
C LEU A 148 28.21 -23.96 15.18
N LEU A 149 29.52 -23.87 14.95
CA LEU A 149 30.45 -25.02 14.88
C LEU A 149 31.62 -24.82 15.85
N SER A 150 31.99 -25.88 16.55
CA SER A 150 33.23 -25.99 17.32
C SER A 150 34.44 -26.18 16.40
N SER A 151 35.65 -25.96 16.92
CA SER A 151 36.89 -26.14 16.14
C SER A 151 37.01 -27.55 15.54
N ASN A 152 36.60 -28.58 16.29
CA ASN A 152 36.64 -29.97 15.82
C ASN A 152 35.59 -30.22 14.71
N GLU A 153 34.41 -29.59 14.80
CA GLU A 153 33.39 -29.68 13.74
C GLU A 153 33.85 -28.99 12.45
N ILE A 154 34.69 -27.96 12.51
CA ILE A 154 35.19 -27.28 11.31
C ILE A 154 36.12 -28.20 10.48
N ASP A 155 36.92 -29.03 11.14
CA ASP A 155 37.78 -29.99 10.44
C ASP A 155 36.93 -31.11 9.81
N LEU A 156 35.92 -31.62 10.53
CA LEU A 156 34.96 -32.59 10.02
C LEU A 156 34.13 -32.05 8.83
N LEU A 157 33.82 -30.75 8.84
CA LEU A 157 33.09 -30.08 7.76
C LEU A 157 33.87 -30.12 6.43
N SER A 158 35.20 -29.97 6.48
CA SER A 158 36.06 -30.07 5.29
C SER A 158 35.98 -31.47 4.68
N ASP A 159 36.05 -32.50 5.53
CA ASP A 159 35.96 -33.89 5.09
C ASP A 159 34.58 -34.23 4.54
N GLU A 160 33.51 -33.79 5.20
CA GLU A 160 32.13 -33.95 4.74
C GLU A 160 31.89 -33.27 3.38
N TRP A 161 32.46 -32.08 3.16
CA TRP A 161 32.37 -31.38 1.89
C TRP A 161 33.06 -32.13 0.76
N LEU A 162 34.27 -32.67 1.01
CA LEU A 162 34.98 -33.48 0.02
C LEU A 162 34.18 -34.72 -0.34
N MET A 163 33.62 -35.42 0.65
CA MET A 163 32.75 -36.57 0.43
C MET A 163 31.49 -36.23 -0.37
N TYR A 164 30.91 -35.05 -0.15
CA TYR A 164 29.78 -34.55 -0.93
C TYR A 164 30.19 -34.22 -2.38
N SER A 165 31.36 -33.60 -2.59
CA SER A 165 31.84 -33.23 -3.92
C SER A 165 32.03 -34.43 -4.86
N LEU A 166 32.41 -35.57 -4.29
CA LEU A 166 32.63 -36.84 -4.99
C LEU A 166 31.35 -37.68 -5.12
N GLN A 167 30.25 -37.29 -4.48
CA GLN A 167 29.03 -38.09 -4.49
C GLN A 167 28.33 -38.01 -5.85
N THR A 168 27.90 -39.16 -6.37
CA THR A 168 26.97 -39.23 -7.50
C THR A 168 25.61 -38.68 -7.08
N ILE A 169 25.11 -37.69 -7.83
CA ILE A 169 23.81 -37.06 -7.60
C ILE A 169 22.89 -37.45 -8.75
N ASP A 170 21.65 -37.78 -8.40
CA ASP A 170 20.61 -38.08 -9.36
C ASP A 170 20.13 -36.78 -10.02
N ASP A 171 20.12 -36.73 -11.35
CA ASP A 171 19.66 -35.58 -12.13
C ASP A 171 18.22 -35.18 -11.79
N SER A 172 17.39 -36.12 -11.32
CA SER A 172 16.01 -35.85 -10.86
C SER A 172 15.94 -35.00 -9.59
N TRP A 173 17.03 -34.88 -8.82
CA TRP A 173 17.07 -34.02 -7.63
C TRP A 173 17.35 -32.56 -7.99
N VAL A 174 17.84 -32.32 -9.21
CA VAL A 174 18.27 -31.01 -9.72
C VAL A 174 17.27 -30.50 -10.76
N ILE A 175 16.83 -31.37 -11.67
CA ILE A 175 15.95 -31.03 -12.78
C ILE A 175 14.52 -31.44 -12.45
N LYS A 176 13.64 -30.42 -12.36
CA LYS A 176 12.21 -30.61 -12.11
C LYS A 176 11.45 -31.00 -13.37
N ARG A 177 11.73 -30.33 -14.48
CA ARG A 177 11.21 -30.70 -15.80
C ARG A 177 12.05 -30.09 -16.92
N LYS A 178 12.09 -30.79 -18.05
CA LYS A 178 12.53 -30.25 -19.33
C LYS A 178 11.30 -29.93 -20.16
N PHE A 179 11.27 -28.75 -20.76
CA PHE A 179 10.15 -28.32 -21.59
C PHE A 179 10.66 -27.48 -22.74
N ASN A 180 9.97 -27.55 -23.89
CA ASN A 180 10.26 -26.66 -25.00
C ASN A 180 9.48 -25.36 -24.81
N ASP A 181 10.14 -24.22 -24.97
CA ASP A 181 9.45 -22.95 -25.01
C ASP A 181 8.64 -22.77 -26.30
N PHE A 182 7.91 -21.65 -26.40
CA PHE A 182 7.08 -21.35 -27.57
C PHE A 182 7.88 -21.22 -28.88
N GLU A 183 9.21 -21.12 -28.80
CA GLU A 183 10.13 -21.05 -29.94
C GLU A 183 10.79 -22.40 -30.25
N GLY A 184 10.41 -23.47 -29.54
CA GLY A 184 10.95 -24.82 -29.71
C GLY A 184 12.31 -25.04 -29.05
N ILE A 185 12.77 -24.11 -28.20
CA ILE A 185 14.05 -24.20 -27.49
C ILE A 185 13.86 -25.00 -26.21
N GLU A 186 14.66 -26.05 -26.02
CA GLU A 186 14.65 -26.84 -24.80
C GLU A 186 15.12 -26.00 -23.60
N ARG A 187 14.24 -25.87 -22.61
CA ARG A 187 14.51 -25.21 -21.33
C ARG A 187 14.39 -26.19 -20.18
N ILE A 188 15.21 -25.96 -19.16
CA ILE A 188 15.27 -26.76 -17.96
C ILE A 188 14.70 -25.95 -16.81
N GLU A 189 13.68 -26.47 -16.15
CA GLU A 189 13.22 -25.98 -14.86
C GLU A 189 13.95 -26.76 -13.76
N TYR A 190 14.66 -26.05 -12.91
CA TYR A 190 15.38 -26.62 -11.77
C TYR A 190 14.48 -26.69 -10.54
N HIS A 191 14.77 -27.63 -9.64
CA HIS A 191 14.20 -27.63 -8.30
C HIS A 191 14.72 -26.45 -7.48
N GLU A 192 13.94 -26.04 -6.46
CA GLU A 192 14.39 -25.08 -5.47
C GLU A 192 15.62 -25.62 -4.72
N ILE A 193 16.52 -24.72 -4.32
CA ILE A 193 17.78 -25.08 -3.67
C ILE A 193 17.55 -25.86 -2.36
N ASP A 194 16.48 -25.55 -1.64
CA ASP A 194 16.08 -26.23 -0.40
C ASP A 194 15.67 -27.68 -0.64
N TYR A 195 14.96 -27.95 -1.75
CA TYR A 195 14.57 -29.30 -2.13
C TYR A 195 15.80 -30.16 -2.40
N TYR A 196 16.74 -29.62 -3.18
CA TYR A 196 18.00 -30.28 -3.50
C TYR A 196 18.80 -30.61 -2.24
N TRP A 197 19.04 -29.61 -1.38
CA TRP A 197 19.82 -29.83 -0.17
C TRP A 197 19.11 -30.76 0.81
N ASN A 198 17.77 -30.70 0.91
CA ASN A 198 17.04 -31.65 1.75
C ASN A 198 17.24 -33.10 1.30
N LYS A 199 17.31 -33.38 -0.02
CA LYS A 199 17.62 -34.72 -0.54
C LYS A 199 19.04 -35.16 -0.17
N ILE A 200 20.03 -34.31 -0.35
CA ILE A 200 21.44 -34.60 -0.01
C ILE A 200 21.60 -34.84 1.50
N LEU A 201 20.97 -34.02 2.33
CA LEU A 201 21.06 -34.10 3.79
C LEU A 201 20.23 -35.25 4.37
N SER A 202 19.30 -35.82 3.60
CA SER A 202 18.52 -37.01 3.99
C SER A 202 19.25 -38.33 3.73
N ILE A 203 20.46 -38.29 3.15
CA ILE A 203 21.25 -39.49 2.87
C ILE A 203 21.78 -40.04 4.18
N VAL A 204 21.46 -41.31 4.45
CA VAL A 204 21.91 -42.04 5.62
C VAL A 204 23.03 -43.02 5.26
N GLN A 205 23.93 -43.23 6.19
CA GLN A 205 24.94 -44.28 6.11
C GLN A 205 24.31 -45.65 6.41
N SER A 206 25.07 -46.73 6.18
CA SER A 206 24.64 -48.12 6.45
C SER A 206 24.27 -48.38 7.92
N ASN A 207 24.76 -47.56 8.84
CA ASN A 207 24.47 -47.61 10.27
C ASN A 207 23.20 -46.82 10.68
N GLY A 208 22.48 -46.21 9.73
CA GLY A 208 21.27 -45.42 9.98
C GLY A 208 21.53 -43.97 10.43
N TYR A 209 22.78 -43.56 10.64
CA TYR A 209 23.12 -42.17 10.97
C TYR A 209 23.17 -41.28 9.71
N PRO A 210 22.89 -39.97 9.83
CA PRO A 210 23.00 -39.04 8.72
C PRO A 210 24.43 -39.02 8.20
N LYS A 211 24.59 -39.03 6.87
CA LYS A 211 25.90 -39.05 6.22
C LYS A 211 26.68 -37.75 6.39
N TYR A 212 25.97 -36.64 6.54
CA TYR A 212 26.52 -35.28 6.55
C TYR A 212 25.99 -34.45 7.73
N PRO A 213 26.25 -34.84 9.00
CA PRO A 213 25.66 -34.18 10.16
C PRO A 213 26.14 -32.73 10.32
N THR A 214 27.42 -32.46 10.11
CA THR A 214 28.03 -31.14 10.32
C THR A 214 27.65 -30.18 9.21
N LEU A 215 27.71 -30.68 7.97
CA LEU A 215 27.29 -29.95 6.78
C LEU A 215 25.79 -29.67 6.81
N SER A 216 24.96 -30.62 7.29
CA SER A 216 23.52 -30.41 7.48
C SER A 216 23.23 -29.24 8.42
N LYS A 217 23.93 -29.21 9.56
CA LYS A 217 23.82 -28.12 10.55
C LYS A 217 24.17 -26.78 9.90
N LEU A 218 25.27 -26.71 9.16
CA LEU A 218 25.71 -25.47 8.51
C LEU A 218 24.74 -25.00 7.42
N ILE A 219 24.39 -25.89 6.48
CA ILE A 219 23.58 -25.55 5.32
C ILE A 219 22.17 -25.13 5.70
N LYS A 220 21.53 -25.84 6.64
CA LYS A 220 20.20 -25.44 7.13
C LYS A 220 20.22 -24.02 7.70
N ASN A 221 21.25 -23.65 8.45
CA ASN A 221 21.36 -22.29 9.00
C ASN A 221 21.60 -21.24 7.92
N ILE A 222 22.35 -21.55 6.87
CA ILE A 222 22.58 -20.61 5.76
C ILE A 222 21.30 -20.42 4.93
N LEU A 223 20.56 -21.48 4.63
CA LEU A 223 19.33 -21.43 3.82
C LEU A 223 18.17 -20.72 4.54
N ILE A 224 18.23 -20.58 5.87
CA ILE A 224 17.26 -19.78 6.65
C ILE A 224 17.55 -18.27 6.53
N ILE A 225 18.74 -17.85 6.08
CA ILE A 225 19.07 -16.44 5.92
C ILE A 225 18.25 -15.87 4.76
N SER A 226 17.31 -14.96 5.07
CA SER A 226 16.44 -14.36 4.06
C SER A 226 17.24 -13.71 2.93
N HIS A 227 16.90 -14.08 1.69
CA HIS A 227 17.63 -13.70 0.47
C HIS A 227 17.27 -12.29 -0.06
N GLY A 228 16.45 -11.54 0.67
CA GLY A 228 16.13 -10.16 0.32
C GLY A 228 15.08 -9.53 1.22
N ASN A 229 14.82 -8.24 1.01
CA ASN A 229 13.80 -7.52 1.77
C ASN A 229 12.37 -7.96 1.44
N SER A 230 12.15 -8.84 0.46
CA SER A 230 10.81 -9.24 0.01
C SER A 230 9.96 -9.89 1.09
N ASP A 231 10.56 -10.65 2.02
CA ASP A 231 9.83 -11.19 3.17
C ASP A 231 9.43 -10.10 4.17
N VAL A 232 10.31 -9.12 4.36
CA VAL A 232 10.05 -7.94 5.19
C VAL A 232 8.99 -7.04 4.54
N GLU A 233 9.04 -6.84 3.22
CA GLU A 233 8.05 -6.10 2.42
C GLU A 233 6.69 -6.79 2.39
N ARG A 234 6.68 -8.13 2.31
CA ARG A 234 5.46 -8.93 2.52
C ARG A 234 4.94 -8.74 3.94
N GLY A 235 5.81 -8.71 4.94
CA GLY A 235 5.51 -8.34 6.32
C GLY A 235 4.82 -6.98 6.42
N PHE A 236 5.38 -5.95 5.78
CA PHE A 236 4.80 -4.60 5.73
C PHE A 236 3.44 -4.57 5.03
N SER A 237 3.26 -5.30 3.92
CA SER A 237 1.96 -5.36 3.22
C SER A 237 0.87 -6.01 4.07
N ILE A 238 1.20 -7.09 4.77
CA ILE A 238 0.29 -7.75 5.71
C ILE A 238 -0.02 -6.81 6.89
N ASN A 239 0.97 -6.08 7.40
CA ASN A 239 0.77 -5.10 8.45
C ASN A 239 -0.12 -3.95 7.97
N ASN A 240 0.03 -3.50 6.73
CA ASN A 240 -0.83 -2.49 6.13
C ASN A 240 -2.28 -2.98 5.99
N ASN A 241 -2.49 -4.27 5.71
CA ASN A 241 -3.82 -4.89 5.70
C ASN A 241 -4.41 -5.07 7.10
N LEU A 242 -3.57 -5.20 8.13
CA LEU A 242 -4.00 -5.22 9.53
C LEU A 242 -4.38 -3.82 10.02
N VAL A 243 -3.60 -2.81 9.63
CA VAL A 243 -3.77 -1.39 9.98
C VAL A 243 -4.57 -0.66 8.89
N THR A 244 -5.86 -0.97 8.75
CA THR A 244 -6.75 -0.24 7.83
C THR A 244 -7.22 1.09 8.43
N LYS A 245 -7.80 2.00 7.61
CA LYS A 245 -8.27 3.35 8.03
C LYS A 245 -9.29 3.36 9.18
N GLN A 246 -10.04 2.27 9.40
CA GLN A 246 -10.91 2.09 10.58
C GLN A 246 -10.17 1.55 11.83
N ARG A 247 -8.90 1.14 11.70
CA ARG A 247 -8.09 0.42 12.72
C ARG A 247 -6.80 1.16 13.11
N THR A 248 -6.80 2.48 12.99
CA THR A 248 -5.64 3.36 13.26
C THR A 248 -5.25 3.49 14.74
N LEU A 249 -5.93 2.78 15.66
CA LEU A 249 -5.73 2.88 17.11
C LEU A 249 -5.00 1.68 17.74
N LEU A 250 -4.44 0.76 16.94
CA LEU A 250 -3.69 -0.37 17.48
C LEU A 250 -2.31 0.07 17.99
N SER A 251 -2.02 -0.19 19.26
CA SER A 251 -0.68 0.02 19.83
C SER A 251 0.33 -0.94 19.18
N GLU A 252 1.62 -0.59 19.21
CA GLU A 252 2.70 -1.44 18.70
C GLU A 252 2.66 -2.86 19.29
N LYS A 253 2.38 -2.98 20.60
CA LYS A 253 2.22 -4.27 21.28
C LYS A 253 1.06 -5.09 20.70
N SER A 254 -0.04 -4.43 20.33
CA SER A 254 -1.20 -5.08 19.72
C SER A 254 -0.91 -5.57 18.30
N ILE A 255 -0.14 -4.79 17.53
CA ILE A 255 0.28 -5.18 16.18
C ILE A 255 1.21 -6.39 16.26
N ASN A 256 2.21 -6.37 17.14
CA ASN A 256 3.16 -7.47 17.31
C ASN A 256 2.45 -8.76 17.77
N GLY A 257 1.48 -8.66 18.68
CA GLY A 257 0.70 -9.82 19.13
C GLY A 257 -0.20 -10.42 18.03
N LEU A 258 -0.93 -9.58 17.29
CA LEU A 258 -1.73 -10.04 16.15
C LEU A 258 -0.85 -10.67 15.07
N ARG A 259 0.33 -10.10 14.85
CA ARG A 259 1.31 -10.62 13.89
C ARG A 259 1.81 -12.01 14.29
N GLY A 260 2.17 -12.20 15.55
CA GLY A 260 2.61 -13.50 16.06
C GLY A 260 1.55 -14.60 15.90
N ILE A 261 0.28 -14.29 16.14
CA ILE A 261 -0.82 -15.25 15.93
C ILE A 261 -0.97 -15.56 14.43
N LEU A 262 -0.97 -14.54 13.58
CA LEU A 262 -1.11 -14.73 12.13
C LEU A 262 0.04 -15.57 11.55
N ASP A 263 1.27 -15.30 11.96
CA ASP A 263 2.46 -16.05 11.53
C ASP A 263 2.39 -17.50 12.03
N THR A 264 1.92 -17.72 13.26
CA THR A 264 1.72 -19.07 13.83
C THR A 264 0.67 -19.86 13.05
N VAL A 265 -0.47 -19.24 12.70
CA VAL A 265 -1.51 -19.89 11.89
C VAL A 265 -1.02 -20.13 10.45
N ASN A 266 -0.21 -19.23 9.88
CA ASN A 266 0.42 -19.47 8.58
C ASN A 266 1.36 -20.68 8.62
N PHE A 267 2.19 -20.77 9.66
CA PHE A 267 3.25 -21.76 9.77
C PHE A 267 2.72 -23.15 10.17
N PHE A 268 1.83 -23.22 11.17
CA PHE A 268 1.31 -24.48 11.70
C PHE A 268 -0.08 -24.86 11.13
N GLY A 269 -0.85 -23.91 10.63
CA GLY A 269 -2.20 -24.12 10.07
C GLY A 269 -2.23 -24.52 8.59
N GLY A 270 -1.09 -24.94 8.03
CA GLY A 270 -1.00 -25.41 6.64
C GLY A 270 -1.30 -24.33 5.59
N GLY A 271 -0.99 -23.07 5.87
CA GLY A 271 -1.20 -21.95 4.93
C GLY A 271 -2.66 -21.54 4.71
N LEU A 272 -3.60 -22.01 5.53
CA LEU A 272 -5.04 -21.68 5.41
C LEU A 272 -5.44 -20.36 6.08
N VAL A 273 -4.52 -19.41 6.23
CA VAL A 273 -4.81 -18.10 6.84
C VAL A 273 -5.90 -17.33 6.09
N HIS A 274 -6.03 -17.53 4.78
CA HIS A 274 -7.09 -16.91 3.98
C HIS A 274 -8.50 -17.39 4.36
N LYS A 275 -8.62 -18.54 5.06
CA LYS A 275 -9.90 -19.07 5.57
C LYS A 275 -10.17 -18.65 7.02
N VAL A 276 -9.17 -18.14 7.73
CA VAL A 276 -9.33 -17.63 9.09
C VAL A 276 -9.58 -16.14 9.02
N THR A 277 -10.84 -15.75 9.16
CA THR A 277 -11.21 -14.33 9.15
C THR A 277 -10.46 -13.59 10.25
N ILE A 278 -9.87 -12.43 9.94
CA ILE A 278 -9.11 -11.59 10.89
C ILE A 278 -9.89 -11.29 12.19
N GLY A 279 -11.23 -11.34 12.16
CA GLY A 279 -12.08 -11.26 13.36
C GLY A 279 -11.85 -12.37 14.40
N ILE A 280 -11.49 -13.58 13.96
CA ILE A 280 -11.14 -14.72 14.83
C ILE A 280 -9.77 -14.49 15.48
N ILE A 281 -8.83 -13.87 14.74
CA ILE A 281 -7.49 -13.53 15.27
C ILE A 281 -7.59 -12.40 16.32
N ILE A 282 -8.49 -11.44 16.10
CA ILE A 282 -8.79 -10.37 17.06
C ILE A 282 -9.50 -10.93 18.30
N SER A 283 -10.38 -11.92 18.17
CA SER A 283 -11.02 -12.56 19.34
C SER A 283 -10.02 -13.36 20.18
N MET A 284 -9.02 -14.00 19.55
CA MET A 284 -7.90 -14.64 20.26
C MET A 284 -7.05 -13.62 21.04
N PHE A 285 -6.85 -12.40 20.50
CA PHE A 285 -6.04 -11.35 21.13
C PHE A 285 -6.78 -10.63 22.28
N LEU A 286 -8.08 -10.38 22.13
CA LEU A 286 -8.90 -9.70 23.15
C LEU A 286 -9.20 -10.57 24.39
N MET A 287 -9.02 -11.90 24.29
CA MET A 287 -9.34 -12.83 25.38
C MET A 287 -8.23 -13.06 26.41
N LYS A 288 -7.09 -12.34 26.37
CA LYS A 288 -5.96 -12.49 27.33
C LYS A 288 -5.65 -13.96 27.66
N ILE A 289 -4.90 -14.64 26.78
CA ILE A 289 -4.30 -15.94 27.12
C ILE A 289 -2.84 -15.71 27.56
N PRO A 290 -2.55 -15.64 28.87
CA PRO A 290 -1.19 -15.76 29.36
C PRO A 290 -0.90 -17.26 29.55
N PHE A 291 -0.68 -18.04 28.49
CA PHE A 291 -0.14 -19.39 28.65
C PHE A 291 0.32 -19.91 27.28
N PHE A 292 1.61 -19.79 27.00
CA PHE A 292 2.25 -20.48 25.89
C PHE A 292 3.59 -21.05 26.35
N PHE A 293 3.51 -21.99 27.29
CA PHE A 293 4.44 -23.09 27.41
C PHE A 293 3.61 -24.32 27.81
N GLN A 294 3.76 -25.40 27.04
CA GLN A 294 3.15 -26.71 27.27
C GLN A 294 1.63 -26.79 27.11
N MET A 295 1.16 -27.33 25.98
CA MET A 295 0.02 -28.26 26.00
C MET A 295 0.04 -29.14 24.75
N GLU A 296 0.11 -30.45 24.99
CA GLU A 296 -0.28 -31.50 24.05
C GLU A 296 -1.82 -31.56 23.95
N THR A 297 -2.29 -32.19 22.88
CA THR A 297 -3.67 -32.58 22.55
C THR A 297 -4.52 -31.57 21.76
N THR A 298 -4.69 -31.91 20.49
CA THR A 298 -5.43 -31.22 19.43
C THR A 298 -6.95 -31.12 19.67
N ASN A 299 -7.51 -31.89 20.60
CA ASN A 299 -8.97 -31.97 20.83
C ASN A 299 -9.54 -30.81 21.66
N GLU A 300 -8.77 -30.25 22.59
CA GLU A 300 -9.20 -29.08 23.38
C GLU A 300 -9.18 -27.80 22.54
N MET A 301 -8.25 -27.73 21.57
CA MET A 301 -8.18 -26.63 20.61
C MET A 301 -9.42 -26.59 19.69
N ILE A 302 -9.91 -27.77 19.27
CA ILE A 302 -11.12 -27.90 18.43
C ILE A 302 -12.39 -27.53 19.21
N SER A 303 -12.53 -27.95 20.47
CA SER A 303 -13.70 -27.62 21.29
C SER A 303 -13.74 -26.13 21.69
N ALA A 304 -12.57 -25.53 21.95
CA ALA A 304 -12.43 -24.08 22.13
C ALA A 304 -12.75 -23.30 20.84
N PHE A 305 -12.36 -23.83 19.67
CA PHE A 305 -12.71 -23.26 18.36
C PHE A 305 -14.22 -23.30 18.08
N GLN A 306 -14.89 -24.40 18.41
CA GLN A 306 -16.35 -24.52 18.24
C GLN A 306 -17.13 -23.57 19.18
N ARG A 307 -16.70 -23.46 20.44
CA ARG A 307 -17.32 -22.57 21.44
C ARG A 307 -17.08 -21.08 21.12
N SER A 308 -15.95 -20.73 20.54
CA SER A 308 -15.67 -19.36 20.08
C SER A 308 -16.43 -19.00 18.79
N ALA A 309 -16.63 -19.95 17.88
CA ALA A 309 -17.44 -19.75 16.68
C ALA A 309 -18.92 -19.48 16.97
N SER A 310 -19.50 -20.10 18.02
CA SER A 310 -20.89 -19.83 18.43
C SER A 310 -21.04 -18.43 19.02
N LEU A 311 -20.11 -18.00 19.88
CA LEU A 311 -20.10 -16.65 20.45
C LEU A 311 -19.97 -15.57 19.38
N TYR A 312 -19.14 -15.81 18.36
CA TYR A 312 -18.99 -14.88 17.24
C TYR A 312 -20.29 -14.73 16.40
N LYS A 313 -21.04 -15.82 16.21
CA LYS A 313 -22.35 -15.75 15.54
C LYS A 313 -23.33 -14.88 16.34
N GLU A 314 -23.34 -15.00 17.67
CA GLU A 314 -24.17 -14.15 18.53
C GLU A 314 -23.75 -12.67 18.47
N GLU A 315 -22.45 -12.38 18.48
CA GLU A 315 -21.95 -11.01 18.34
C GLU A 315 -22.26 -10.40 16.98
N LEU A 316 -22.14 -11.16 15.89
CA LEU A 316 -22.53 -10.70 14.56
C LEU A 316 -24.01 -10.33 14.48
N VAL A 317 -24.88 -11.09 15.16
CA VAL A 317 -26.31 -10.76 15.25
C VAL A 317 -26.50 -9.45 16.01
N LYS A 318 -25.76 -9.23 17.11
CA LYS A 318 -25.79 -7.96 17.87
C LYS A 318 -25.28 -6.78 17.03
N ILE A 319 -24.21 -6.95 16.27
CA ILE A 319 -23.65 -5.91 15.39
C ILE A 319 -24.62 -5.56 14.26
N LYS A 320 -25.25 -6.56 13.62
CA LYS A 320 -26.29 -6.32 12.61
C LYS A 320 -27.49 -5.60 13.20
N ALA A 321 -27.92 -5.97 14.42
CA ALA A 321 -29.00 -5.28 15.11
C ALA A 321 -28.64 -3.81 15.40
N LEU A 322 -27.40 -3.52 15.83
CA LEU A 322 -26.91 -2.16 16.05
C LEU A 322 -26.86 -1.35 14.74
N ALA A 323 -26.46 -1.95 13.62
CA ALA A 323 -26.45 -1.29 12.32
C ALA A 323 -27.87 -0.86 11.87
N VAL A 324 -28.87 -1.74 12.05
CA VAL A 324 -30.28 -1.42 11.76
C VAL A 324 -30.81 -0.29 12.65
N VAL A 325 -30.39 -0.24 13.92
CA VAL A 325 -30.75 0.86 14.83
C VAL A 325 -30.12 2.18 14.34
N HIS A 326 -28.84 2.16 13.97
CA HIS A 326 -28.14 3.36 13.49
C HIS A 326 -28.71 3.89 12.15
N GLU A 327 -29.17 3.00 11.28
CA GLU A 327 -29.83 3.37 10.02
C GLU A 327 -31.19 4.05 10.28
N LYS A 328 -32.02 3.48 11.17
CA LYS A 328 -33.27 4.11 11.60
C LYS A 328 -33.08 5.47 12.28
N GLU A 329 -32.00 5.63 13.05
CA GLU A 329 -31.65 6.93 13.63
C GLU A 329 -31.28 7.96 12.56
N LYS A 330 -30.57 7.53 11.50
CA LYS A 330 -30.19 8.41 10.39
C LYS A 330 -31.43 8.89 9.63
N GLU A 331 -32.33 7.97 9.26
CA GLU A 331 -33.59 8.32 8.59
C GLU A 331 -34.45 9.28 9.43
N TYR A 332 -34.47 9.09 10.76
CA TYR A 332 -35.21 9.98 11.65
C TYR A 332 -34.58 11.37 11.75
N ARG A 333 -33.24 11.47 11.80
CA ARG A 333 -32.53 12.77 11.76
C ARG A 333 -32.86 13.54 10.48
N GLU A 334 -32.80 12.87 9.33
CA GLU A 334 -33.11 13.48 8.04
C GLU A 334 -34.55 14.00 7.95
N LYS A 335 -35.53 13.26 8.51
CA LYS A 335 -36.93 13.71 8.58
C LYS A 335 -37.10 14.99 9.40
N ILE A 336 -36.41 15.09 10.53
CA ILE A 336 -36.54 16.27 11.39
C ILE A 336 -35.82 17.48 10.78
N ASP A 337 -34.65 17.27 10.17
CA ASP A 337 -33.93 18.36 9.50
C ASP A 337 -34.75 18.92 8.32
N ALA A 338 -35.45 18.05 7.59
CA ALA A 338 -36.40 18.46 6.55
C ALA A 338 -37.58 19.27 7.10
N GLU A 339 -38.12 18.90 8.27
CA GLU A 339 -39.20 19.63 8.92
C GLU A 339 -38.74 21.02 9.42
N LYS A 340 -37.55 21.11 10.01
CA LYS A 340 -36.93 22.39 10.41
C LYS A 340 -36.74 23.32 9.22
N LEU A 341 -36.28 22.78 8.09
CA LEU A 341 -36.07 23.57 6.88
C LEU A 341 -37.40 24.16 6.35
N LYS A 342 -38.49 23.38 6.37
CA LYS A 342 -39.83 23.84 5.98
C LYS A 342 -40.35 24.96 6.88
N LEU A 343 -40.20 24.81 8.21
CA LEU A 343 -40.61 25.84 9.16
C LEU A 343 -39.80 27.14 8.97
N LEU A 344 -38.51 27.03 8.69
CA LEU A 344 -37.63 28.17 8.46
C LEU A 344 -38.04 28.94 7.20
N GLU A 345 -38.43 28.25 6.14
CA GLU A 345 -38.91 28.88 4.91
C GLU A 345 -40.25 29.61 5.11
N GLN A 346 -41.18 29.02 5.85
CA GLN A 346 -42.44 29.69 6.23
C GLN A 346 -42.23 30.98 7.03
N VAL A 347 -41.25 30.99 7.95
CA VAL A 347 -40.90 32.20 8.71
C VAL A 347 -40.34 33.29 7.78
N LYS A 348 -39.51 32.94 6.80
CA LYS A 348 -38.99 33.92 5.83
C LYS A 348 -40.11 34.54 4.99
N GLU A 349 -41.05 33.74 4.51
CA GLU A 349 -42.20 34.23 3.73
C GLU A 349 -43.05 35.22 4.53
N LEU A 350 -43.33 34.89 5.79
CA LEU A 350 -44.09 35.78 6.68
C LEU A 350 -43.32 37.07 7.01
N MET A 351 -41.99 36.99 7.20
CA MET A 351 -41.16 38.19 7.39
C MET A 351 -41.15 39.08 6.13
N LEU A 352 -41.15 38.48 4.94
CA LEU A 352 -41.24 39.25 3.70
C LEU A 352 -42.61 39.94 3.58
N LYS A 353 -43.69 39.24 3.94
CA LYS A 353 -45.03 39.84 4.00
C LYS A 353 -45.09 41.00 5.00
N TYR A 354 -44.51 40.82 6.18
CA TYR A 354 -44.44 41.87 7.20
C TYR A 354 -43.69 43.13 6.70
N LYS A 355 -42.56 42.95 6.02
CA LYS A 355 -41.81 44.08 5.42
C LYS A 355 -42.64 44.84 4.38
N LYS A 356 -43.43 44.14 3.57
CA LYS A 356 -44.33 44.78 2.58
C LYS A 356 -45.42 45.59 3.29
N LEU A 357 -46.09 45.00 4.28
CA LEU A 357 -47.11 45.69 5.08
C LEU A 357 -46.53 46.91 5.81
N GLN A 358 -45.30 46.82 6.34
CA GLN A 358 -44.62 47.95 6.98
C GLN A 358 -44.33 49.09 6.00
N ALA A 359 -44.00 48.78 4.74
CA ALA A 359 -43.81 49.80 3.70
C ALA A 359 -45.16 50.47 3.34
N GLU A 360 -46.23 49.68 3.23
CA GLU A 360 -47.59 50.19 2.98
C GLU A 360 -48.10 51.05 4.15
N GLN A 361 -47.80 50.67 5.40
CA GLN A 361 -48.12 51.44 6.60
C GLN A 361 -47.44 52.82 6.56
N LYS A 362 -46.14 52.86 6.23
CA LYS A 362 -45.39 54.12 6.09
C LYS A 362 -45.98 55.01 4.99
N ALA A 363 -46.35 54.45 3.85
CA ALA A 363 -46.98 55.19 2.77
C ALA A 363 -48.36 55.73 3.17
N ALA A 364 -49.17 54.93 3.89
CA ALA A 364 -50.45 55.36 4.42
C ALA A 364 -50.31 56.47 5.47
N GLN A 365 -49.25 56.43 6.29
CA GLN A 365 -48.97 57.47 7.27
C GLN A 365 -48.63 58.80 6.60
N MET A 366 -47.78 58.77 5.57
CA MET A 366 -47.45 59.97 4.78
C MET A 366 -48.70 60.63 4.17
N LEU A 367 -49.64 59.82 3.65
CA LEU A 367 -50.90 60.33 3.11
C LEU A 367 -51.81 60.94 4.19
N LEU A 368 -51.81 60.38 5.40
CA LEU A 368 -52.53 60.95 6.54
C LEU A 368 -51.92 62.26 7.02
N ASP A 369 -50.59 62.34 7.07
CA ASP A 369 -49.88 63.57 7.43
C ASP A 369 -50.16 64.68 6.40
N GLU A 370 -50.17 64.35 5.10
CA GLU A 370 -50.55 65.27 4.04
C GLU A 370 -52.02 65.70 4.15
N ALA A 371 -52.95 64.78 4.40
CA ALA A 371 -54.36 65.09 4.59
C ALA A 371 -54.59 66.01 5.81
N ASN A 372 -53.86 65.79 6.90
CA ASN A 372 -53.90 66.65 8.08
C ASN A 372 -53.37 68.06 7.80
N GLN A 373 -52.25 68.18 7.07
CA GLN A 373 -51.71 69.48 6.65
C GLN A 373 -52.67 70.24 5.74
N ARG A 374 -53.29 69.56 4.77
CA ARG A 374 -54.32 70.15 3.89
C ARG A 374 -55.51 70.63 4.72
N LEU A 375 -56.00 69.82 5.65
CA LEU A 375 -57.10 70.19 6.54
C LEU A 375 -56.76 71.44 7.37
N GLU A 376 -55.58 71.52 7.96
CA GLU A 376 -55.14 72.66 8.76
C GLU A 376 -55.02 73.95 7.93
N ASN A 377 -54.47 73.85 6.72
CA ASN A 377 -54.32 74.97 5.80
C ASN A 377 -55.68 75.48 5.29
N SER A 378 -56.62 74.58 5.00
CA SER A 378 -57.93 74.93 4.45
C SER A 378 -58.88 75.46 5.53
N LEU A 379 -58.73 75.01 6.78
CA LEU A 379 -59.35 75.63 7.96
C LEU A 379 -58.88 77.08 8.17
N LYS A 380 -57.58 77.37 7.96
CA LYS A 380 -57.03 78.75 8.05
C LYS A 380 -57.53 79.67 6.92
N LYS A 381 -57.83 79.12 5.74
CA LYS A 381 -58.27 79.88 4.55
C LYS A 381 -59.79 80.01 4.41
N GLY A 382 -60.57 79.27 5.20
CA GLY A 382 -62.04 79.27 5.12
C GLY A 382 -62.63 78.52 3.92
N ASP A 383 -61.86 77.66 3.26
CA ASP A 383 -62.32 76.87 2.11
C ASP A 383 -62.97 75.56 2.57
N PHE A 384 -64.28 75.61 2.76
CA PHE A 384 -65.07 74.48 3.25
C PHE A 384 -65.12 73.29 2.26
N THR A 385 -64.86 73.51 0.97
CA THR A 385 -64.86 72.42 -0.02
C THR A 385 -63.61 71.55 0.12
N ASP A 386 -62.45 72.18 0.31
CA ASP A 386 -61.19 71.48 0.51
C ASP A 386 -61.09 70.84 1.92
N VAL A 387 -61.75 71.42 2.91
CA VAL A 387 -61.95 70.81 4.25
C VAL A 387 -62.72 69.48 4.15
N GLN A 388 -63.79 69.40 3.33
CA GLN A 388 -64.51 68.14 3.12
C GLN A 388 -63.66 67.09 2.42
N ALA A 389 -62.87 67.48 1.42
CA ALA A 389 -61.97 66.58 0.70
C ALA A 389 -60.86 66.01 1.61
N ALA A 390 -60.22 66.88 2.41
CA ALA A 390 -59.20 66.48 3.38
C ALA A 390 -59.76 65.58 4.50
N TYR A 391 -60.98 65.86 4.99
CA TYR A 391 -61.65 65.02 5.97
C TYR A 391 -62.01 63.62 5.42
N ALA A 392 -62.47 63.53 4.17
CA ALA A 392 -62.75 62.26 3.51
C ALA A 392 -61.47 61.42 3.31
N LEU A 393 -60.37 62.06 2.92
CA LEU A 393 -59.05 61.42 2.80
C LEU A 393 -58.55 60.91 4.15
N ASN A 394 -58.67 61.70 5.21
CA ASN A 394 -58.28 61.31 6.56
C ASN A 394 -59.10 60.10 7.07
N LYS A 395 -60.42 60.13 6.87
CA LYS A 395 -61.31 59.00 7.24
C LYS A 395 -61.00 57.72 6.46
N SER A 396 -60.67 57.84 5.17
CA SER A 396 -60.27 56.70 4.33
C SER A 396 -58.90 56.15 4.72
N GLY A 397 -57.92 57.03 4.93
CA GLY A 397 -56.56 56.69 5.35
C GLY A 397 -56.52 56.02 6.72
N THR A 398 -57.28 56.52 7.70
CA THR A 398 -57.37 55.93 9.05
C THR A 398 -58.00 54.54 9.02
N LYS A 399 -59.02 54.32 8.18
CA LYS A 399 -59.60 52.98 7.98
C LYS A 399 -58.59 52.01 7.35
N LYS A 400 -57.83 52.46 6.35
CA LYS A 400 -56.79 51.66 5.70
C LYS A 400 -55.63 51.34 6.66
N MET A 401 -55.23 52.30 7.50
CA MET A 401 -54.20 52.11 8.52
C MET A 401 -54.59 51.02 9.52
N LYS A 402 -55.82 51.08 10.06
CA LYS A 402 -56.33 50.04 10.96
C LYS A 402 -56.30 48.64 10.34
N SER A 403 -56.68 48.53 9.06
CA SER A 403 -56.63 47.25 8.34
C SER A 403 -55.20 46.71 8.21
N ILE A 404 -54.21 47.59 7.96
CA ILE A 404 -52.80 47.20 7.85
C ILE A 404 -52.25 46.77 9.23
N ASP A 405 -52.58 47.50 10.30
CA ASP A 405 -52.16 47.18 11.66
C ASP A 405 -52.72 45.82 12.13
N GLU A 406 -53.99 45.53 11.81
CA GLU A 406 -54.61 44.23 12.09
C GLU A 406 -53.89 43.08 11.36
N GLU A 407 -53.53 43.28 10.07
CA GLU A 407 -52.78 42.28 9.31
C GLU A 407 -51.34 42.10 9.79
N MET A 408 -50.67 43.18 10.20
CA MET A 408 -49.33 43.11 10.79
C MET A 408 -49.36 42.34 12.11
N THR A 409 -50.36 42.58 12.96
CA THR A 409 -50.54 41.87 14.23
C THR A 409 -50.76 40.37 14.01
N LYS A 410 -51.66 39.99 13.08
CA LYS A 410 -51.87 38.58 12.69
C LYS A 410 -50.61 37.94 12.13
N THR A 411 -49.81 38.68 11.36
CA THR A 411 -48.56 38.17 10.78
C THR A 411 -47.51 37.88 11.87
N ILE A 412 -47.38 38.76 12.86
CA ILE A 412 -46.48 38.56 14.02
C ILE A 412 -46.92 37.36 14.86
N GLU A 413 -48.23 37.24 15.11
CA GLU A 413 -48.79 36.11 15.87
C GLU A 413 -48.51 34.77 15.18
N ASN A 414 -48.67 34.70 13.86
CA ASN A 414 -48.32 33.52 13.06
C ASN A 414 -46.83 33.17 13.13
N VAL A 415 -45.94 34.18 13.10
CA VAL A 415 -44.49 33.96 13.29
C VAL A 415 -44.19 33.39 14.68
N SER A 416 -44.84 33.90 15.72
CA SER A 416 -44.70 33.40 17.09
C SER A 416 -45.15 31.93 17.22
N ILE A 417 -46.28 31.57 16.62
CA ILE A 417 -46.79 30.19 16.61
C ILE A 417 -45.81 29.24 15.93
N ILE A 418 -45.23 29.64 14.80
CA ILE A 418 -44.27 28.80 14.05
C ILE A 418 -42.96 28.67 14.83
N GLN A 419 -42.51 29.73 15.51
CA GLN A 419 -41.32 29.68 16.36
C GLN A 419 -41.52 28.74 17.56
N GLN A 420 -42.68 28.79 18.22
CA GLN A 420 -43.02 27.84 19.29
C GLN A 420 -43.06 26.39 18.80
N LYS A 421 -43.55 26.14 17.57
CA LYS A 421 -43.51 24.80 16.97
C LYS A 421 -42.08 24.32 16.75
N ARG A 422 -41.19 25.21 16.27
CA ARG A 422 -39.77 24.90 16.11
C ARG A 422 -39.11 24.52 17.43
N ASP A 423 -39.35 25.30 18.49
CA ASP A 423 -38.76 25.04 19.81
C ASP A 423 -39.25 23.70 20.39
N ARG A 424 -40.51 23.32 20.14
CA ARG A 424 -41.03 21.99 20.52
C ARG A 424 -40.31 20.86 19.79
N VAL A 425 -40.07 21.01 18.48
CA VAL A 425 -39.32 20.01 17.68
C VAL A 425 -37.89 19.85 18.19
N GLU A 426 -37.22 20.96 18.53
CA GLU A 426 -35.87 20.92 19.13
C GLU A 426 -35.87 20.26 20.52
N HIS A 427 -36.89 20.53 21.34
CA HIS A 427 -36.98 19.95 22.67
C HIS A 427 -37.28 18.44 22.64
N GLU A 428 -38.10 17.98 21.69
CA GLU A 428 -38.36 16.55 21.45
C GLU A 428 -37.13 15.80 20.96
N GLN A 429 -36.32 16.41 20.09
CA GLN A 429 -35.01 15.88 19.70
C GLN A 429 -34.11 15.65 20.90
N LEU A 430 -34.01 16.65 21.79
CA LEU A 430 -33.14 16.58 22.96
C LEU A 430 -33.59 15.49 23.95
N LYS A 431 -34.91 15.40 24.21
CA LYS A 431 -35.48 14.37 25.09
C LYS A 431 -35.23 12.95 24.57
N LYS A 432 -35.41 12.71 23.26
CA LYS A 432 -35.16 11.39 22.68
C LYS A 432 -33.68 11.03 22.61
N LYS A 433 -32.79 11.98 22.32
CA LYS A 433 -31.34 11.78 22.40
C LYS A 433 -30.91 11.35 23.80
N ASN A 434 -31.42 12.03 24.84
CA ASN A 434 -31.10 11.68 26.23
C ASN A 434 -31.68 10.32 26.65
N LYS A 435 -32.84 9.92 26.11
CA LYS A 435 -33.43 8.59 26.36
C LYS A 435 -32.63 7.46 25.69
N LEU A 436 -32.15 7.66 24.47
CA LEU A 436 -31.29 6.70 23.77
C LEU A 436 -29.93 6.53 24.45
N VAL A 437 -29.32 7.62 24.92
CA VAL A 437 -28.06 7.57 25.68
C VAL A 437 -28.23 6.83 27.02
N SER A 438 -29.36 7.01 27.71
CA SER A 438 -29.61 6.34 28.99
C SER A 438 -29.98 4.86 28.86
N GLU A 439 -30.58 4.44 27.73
CA GLU A 439 -30.82 3.04 27.41
C GLU A 439 -29.53 2.31 26.98
N GLN A 440 -28.57 3.02 26.37
CA GLN A 440 -27.25 2.47 26.05
C GLN A 440 -26.31 2.37 27.27
N SER A 441 -26.45 3.22 28.28
CA SER A 441 -25.65 3.14 29.52
C SER A 441 -26.12 2.07 30.51
N LYS A 442 -27.29 1.45 30.27
CA LYS A 442 -27.89 0.42 31.13
C LYS A 442 -27.72 -1.02 30.61
N LYS A 443 -27.18 -1.20 29.40
CA LYS A 443 -26.79 -2.48 28.81
C LYS A 443 -25.28 -2.58 28.78
#